data_AF-A0A1G9YTH1-F1
#
_entry.id   AF-A0A1G9YTH1-F1
#
_cell.length_a   1.000
_cell.length_b   1.000
_cell.length_c   1.000
_cell.angle_alpha   90.00
_cell.angle_beta   90.00
_cell.angle_gamma   90.00
#
_symmetry.space_group_name_H-M   'P 1'
#
loop_
_entity.id
_entity.type
_entity.pdbx_description
1 polymer ?
#
loop_
_entity_poly.entity_id
_entity_poly.type
_entity_poly.pdbx_seq_one_letter_code
_entity_poly.pdbx_strand_id
1 'polypeptide(L)'
;MSSTESDAGGLSLAGIALPDASALVGGVVWLSLLLVGDLDVVEQALTLAPLVLVPLGVGMAATPPFTGAARRLYDTSVVIQPVGAILFAASVVVPFDGGVAAVLAAPWIVVTGLLALAAVARASERGLRPLPETVVDTGLAYAVVGAVALVLYHLDVTFWFSPVIVLLTAVHFHYAGFVLPVVTGLVGRSATRQSRVYEAVATVVLVGPALIAVGISFSPLVEVLAVTVFTTAVAVLGGYVLVRTAPTRPRLQGTLVGLSALALPVSMCLALGYAVAVYFGFDPFGLSISRMVRIHGALNAFGFALVGLLGWRLAVPPRVERR
;
A
#
# COMPACT_ATOMS: atom_id res chain seq x y z
N MET A 1 -6.87 9.75 -45.45
CA MET A 1 -5.85 10.57 -44.78
C MET A 1 -5.61 9.97 -43.42
N SER A 2 -4.42 9.40 -43.24
CA SER A 2 -3.89 8.84 -42.00
C SER A 2 -3.38 9.98 -41.11
N SER A 3 -3.74 9.92 -39.82
CA SER A 3 -3.21 10.64 -38.63
C SER A 3 -4.40 10.73 -37.66
N THR A 4 -4.46 10.00 -36.54
CA THR A 4 -3.58 10.15 -35.37
C THR A 4 -3.52 8.84 -34.55
N GLU A 5 -2.51 8.01 -34.78
CA GLU A 5 -2.00 7.07 -33.76
C GLU A 5 -0.90 7.79 -32.96
N SER A 6 -1.26 8.69 -32.03
CA SER A 6 -0.23 9.34 -31.19
C SER A 6 -0.63 9.72 -29.76
N ASP A 7 -1.57 9.01 -29.11
CA ASP A 7 -1.96 9.36 -27.72
C ASP A 7 -2.17 8.14 -26.79
N ALA A 8 -1.49 7.02 -27.06
CA ALA A 8 -1.49 5.84 -26.18
C ALA A 8 -0.34 5.85 -25.13
N GLY A 9 0.45 6.92 -25.06
CA GLY A 9 1.58 7.04 -24.14
C GLY A 9 1.16 7.36 -22.69
N GLY A 10 1.76 6.68 -21.72
CA GLY A 10 1.72 7.13 -20.31
C GLY A 10 2.52 8.42 -20.12
N LEU A 11 2.26 9.15 -19.03
CA LEU A 11 3.06 10.32 -18.66
C LEU A 11 4.52 9.91 -18.47
N SER A 12 5.43 10.57 -19.19
CA SER A 12 6.88 10.30 -19.11
C SER A 12 7.69 11.59 -19.13
N LEU A 13 8.86 11.54 -18.48
CA LEU A 13 9.86 12.60 -18.43
C LEU A 13 11.19 12.00 -18.88
N ALA A 14 11.77 12.53 -19.96
CA ALA A 14 13.03 12.02 -20.54
C ALA A 14 13.02 10.50 -20.83
N GLY A 15 11.87 9.95 -21.24
CA GLY A 15 11.70 8.53 -21.54
C GLY A 15 11.47 7.62 -20.32
N ILE A 16 11.44 8.17 -19.11
CA ILE A 16 11.12 7.46 -17.87
C ILE A 16 9.66 7.75 -17.50
N ALA A 17 8.89 6.73 -17.10
CA ALA A 17 7.52 6.96 -16.63
C ALA A 17 7.52 7.91 -15.43
N LEU A 18 6.63 8.90 -15.41
CA LEU A 18 6.62 9.94 -14.38
C LEU A 18 6.51 9.36 -12.93
N PRO A 19 5.71 8.31 -12.65
CA PRO A 19 5.71 7.67 -11.34
C PRO A 19 7.07 7.05 -10.95
N ASP A 20 7.84 6.52 -11.91
CA ASP A 20 9.18 5.96 -11.61
C ASP A 20 10.17 7.08 -11.29
N ALA A 21 10.15 8.16 -12.08
CA ALA A 21 10.98 9.33 -11.82
C ALA A 21 10.67 9.93 -10.44
N SER A 22 9.39 10.03 -10.09
CA SER A 22 8.94 10.45 -8.75
C SER A 22 9.49 9.52 -7.66
N ALA A 23 9.35 8.20 -7.81
CA ALA A 23 9.85 7.24 -6.83
C ALA A 23 11.38 7.28 -6.67
N LEU A 24 12.13 7.54 -7.75
CA LEU A 24 13.59 7.70 -7.70
C LEU A 24 13.98 8.96 -6.92
N VAL A 25 13.38 10.11 -7.26
CA VAL A 25 13.62 11.37 -6.55
C VAL A 25 13.19 11.25 -5.08
N GLY A 26 12.02 10.67 -4.83
CA GLY A 26 11.52 10.42 -3.49
C GLY A 26 12.40 9.46 -2.70
N GLY A 27 13.02 8.47 -3.35
CA GLY A 27 14.01 7.60 -2.73
C GLY A 27 15.27 8.35 -2.29
N VAL A 28 15.76 9.30 -3.11
CA VAL A 28 16.88 10.18 -2.73
C VAL A 28 16.50 11.08 -1.55
N VAL A 29 15.30 11.67 -1.58
CA VAL A 29 14.78 12.48 -0.47
C VAL A 29 14.67 11.63 0.80
N TRP A 30 14.07 10.45 0.71
CA TRP A 30 13.90 9.55 1.85
C TRP A 30 15.24 9.11 2.46
N LEU A 31 16.22 8.72 1.63
CA LEU A 31 17.57 8.41 2.11
C LEU A 31 18.24 9.63 2.76
N SER A 32 18.03 10.83 2.24
CA SER A 32 18.54 12.06 2.86
C SER A 32 17.90 12.30 4.23
N LEU A 33 16.60 12.05 4.36
CA LEU A 33 15.89 12.11 5.64
C LEU A 33 16.42 11.09 6.65
N LEU A 34 16.79 9.87 6.21
CA LEU A 34 17.42 8.88 7.08
C LEU A 34 18.83 9.27 7.55
N LEU A 35 19.58 9.98 6.72
CA LEU A 35 20.96 10.37 7.02
C LEU A 35 21.04 11.60 7.93
N VAL A 36 20.06 12.50 7.81
CA VAL A 36 20.09 13.81 8.49
C VAL A 36 19.07 13.90 9.63
N GLY A 37 17.98 13.12 9.56
CA GLY A 37 16.92 13.10 10.56
C GLY A 37 17.07 11.98 11.58
N ASP A 38 16.56 12.22 12.79
CA ASP A 38 16.43 11.20 13.85
C ASP A 38 15.03 10.58 13.79
N LEU A 39 14.72 9.89 12.68
CA LEU A 39 13.41 9.29 12.45
C LEU A 39 13.29 7.93 13.10
N ASP A 40 12.21 7.71 13.83
CA ASP A 40 11.88 6.38 14.33
C ASP A 40 11.40 5.45 13.20
N VAL A 41 11.32 4.14 13.46
CA VAL A 41 10.94 3.15 12.43
C VAL A 41 9.55 3.39 11.84
N VAL A 42 8.62 3.98 12.61
CA VAL A 42 7.27 4.29 12.15
C VAL A 42 7.31 5.47 11.19
N GLU A 43 8.03 6.53 11.53
CA GLU A 43 8.21 7.72 10.69
C GLU A 43 8.97 7.39 9.39
N GLN A 44 9.99 6.53 9.48
CA GLN A 44 10.71 6.02 8.32
C GLN A 44 9.76 5.30 7.36
N ALA A 45 8.90 4.42 7.87
CA ALA A 45 7.90 3.74 7.05
C ALA A 45 6.85 4.73 6.51
N LEU A 46 6.35 5.63 7.36
CA LEU A 46 5.31 6.58 6.99
C LEU A 46 5.76 7.52 5.87
N THR A 47 7.01 7.99 5.90
CA THR A 47 7.60 8.83 4.84
C THR A 47 8.01 8.04 3.60
N LEU A 48 8.45 6.78 3.74
CA LEU A 48 8.78 5.90 2.61
C LEU A 48 7.58 5.67 1.68
N ALA A 49 6.39 5.52 2.26
CA ALA A 49 5.18 5.21 1.52
C ALA A 49 4.84 6.24 0.41
N PRO A 50 4.59 7.53 0.71
CA PRO A 50 4.25 8.52 -0.31
C PRO A 50 5.43 8.85 -1.24
N LEU A 51 6.68 8.79 -0.74
CA LEU A 51 7.86 9.14 -1.50
C LEU A 51 8.25 8.05 -2.53
N VAL A 52 8.06 6.77 -2.20
CA VAL A 52 8.58 5.66 -3.02
C VAL A 52 7.49 4.64 -3.36
N LEU A 53 6.77 4.14 -2.36
CA LEU A 53 5.92 2.95 -2.56
C LEU A 53 4.65 3.27 -3.33
N VAL A 54 3.99 4.38 -3.00
CA VAL A 54 2.79 4.86 -3.70
C VAL A 54 3.08 5.17 -5.16
N PRO A 55 4.07 5.98 -5.54
CA PRO A 55 4.36 6.23 -6.95
C PRO A 55 4.72 4.94 -7.72
N LEU A 56 5.51 4.02 -7.15
CA LEU A 56 5.78 2.72 -7.78
C LEU A 56 4.50 1.90 -8.00
N GLY A 57 3.66 1.77 -6.97
CA GLY A 57 2.41 1.01 -7.06
C GLY A 57 1.41 1.63 -8.05
N VAL A 58 1.29 2.95 -8.05
CA VAL A 58 0.46 3.73 -8.99
C VAL A 58 0.94 3.56 -10.43
N GLY A 59 2.25 3.56 -10.67
CA GLY A 59 2.83 3.26 -11.97
C GLY A 59 2.44 1.86 -12.48
N MET A 60 2.59 0.83 -11.64
CA MET A 60 2.25 -0.56 -12.00
C MET A 60 0.74 -0.81 -12.14
N ALA A 61 -0.09 -0.07 -11.39
CA ALA A 61 -1.54 -0.15 -11.50
C ALA A 61 -2.04 0.26 -12.90
N ALA A 62 -1.31 1.15 -13.58
CA ALA A 62 -1.59 1.70 -14.91
C ALA A 62 -0.94 0.91 -16.06
N THR A 63 -0.72 -0.40 -15.89
CA THR A 63 -0.27 -1.29 -16.97
C THR A 63 -1.37 -2.30 -17.34
N PRO A 64 -2.05 -2.19 -18.51
CA PRO A 64 -1.98 -1.08 -19.47
C PRO A 64 -2.64 0.21 -18.94
N PRO A 65 -2.47 1.35 -19.64
CA PRO A 65 -2.94 2.65 -19.19
C PRO A 65 -4.43 2.70 -18.86
N PHE A 66 -4.81 3.69 -18.05
CA PHE A 66 -6.22 3.98 -17.79
C PHE A 66 -6.83 4.62 -19.03
N THR A 67 -8.16 4.60 -19.14
CA THR A 67 -8.93 5.21 -20.23
C THR A 67 -9.95 6.21 -19.69
N GLY A 68 -10.52 7.04 -20.57
CA GLY A 68 -11.68 7.88 -20.25
C GLY A 68 -11.48 8.82 -19.05
N ALA A 69 -12.49 8.88 -18.18
CA ALA A 69 -12.47 9.73 -16.99
C ALA A 69 -11.41 9.25 -15.97
N ALA A 70 -11.25 7.94 -15.82
CA ALA A 70 -10.24 7.35 -14.94
C ALA A 70 -8.82 7.80 -15.32
N ARG A 71 -8.52 7.92 -16.63
CA ARG A 71 -7.20 8.40 -17.10
C ARG A 71 -6.91 9.82 -16.66
N ARG A 72 -7.88 10.75 -16.81
CA ARG A 72 -7.67 12.16 -16.44
C ARG A 72 -7.43 12.33 -14.93
N LEU A 73 -8.19 11.62 -14.11
CA LEU A 73 -8.02 11.62 -12.66
C LEU A 73 -6.66 11.03 -12.27
N TYR A 74 -6.28 9.92 -12.88
CA TYR A 74 -4.97 9.28 -12.70
C TYR A 74 -3.82 10.22 -13.09
N ASP A 75 -3.84 10.78 -14.30
CA ASP A 75 -2.77 11.64 -14.81
C ASP A 75 -2.61 12.88 -13.93
N THR A 76 -3.72 13.50 -13.54
CA THR A 76 -3.70 14.64 -12.61
C THR A 76 -3.05 14.24 -11.30
N SER A 77 -3.46 13.10 -10.71
CA SER A 77 -2.88 12.61 -9.45
C SER A 77 -1.37 12.37 -9.56
N VAL A 78 -0.90 11.77 -10.66
CA VAL A 78 0.53 11.48 -10.88
C VAL A 78 1.34 12.76 -11.04
N VAL A 79 0.80 13.80 -11.68
CA VAL A 79 1.49 15.09 -11.83
C VAL A 79 1.66 15.80 -10.49
N ILE A 80 0.63 15.80 -9.63
CA ILE A 80 0.69 16.49 -8.34
C ILE A 80 1.31 15.65 -7.21
N GLN A 81 1.43 14.33 -7.40
CA GLN A 81 1.92 13.39 -6.39
C GLN A 81 3.31 13.73 -5.83
N PRO A 82 4.33 14.14 -6.61
CA PRO A 82 5.66 14.45 -6.05
C PRO A 82 5.60 15.58 -5.02
N VAL A 83 4.85 16.64 -5.32
CA VAL A 83 4.67 17.78 -4.40
C VAL A 83 3.91 17.34 -3.16
N GLY A 84 2.81 16.60 -3.31
CA GLY A 84 2.05 16.09 -2.18
C GLY A 84 2.87 15.16 -1.28
N ALA A 85 3.75 14.33 -1.86
CA ALA A 85 4.60 13.41 -1.11
C ALA A 85 5.69 14.14 -0.30
N ILE A 86 6.30 15.18 -0.87
CA ILE A 86 7.29 16.01 -0.17
C ILE A 86 6.63 16.76 1.00
N LEU A 87 5.46 17.38 0.78
CA LEU A 87 4.74 18.11 1.82
C LEU A 87 4.26 17.16 2.94
N PHE A 88 3.79 15.96 2.58
CA PHE A 88 3.48 14.92 3.55
C PHE A 88 4.71 14.55 4.39
N ALA A 89 5.85 14.28 3.75
CA ALA A 89 7.08 13.96 4.49
C ALA A 89 7.53 15.12 5.40
N ALA A 90 7.47 16.36 4.90
CA ALA A 90 7.77 17.55 5.69
C ALA A 90 6.88 17.68 6.93
N SER A 91 5.59 17.33 6.82
CA SER A 91 4.65 17.35 7.96
C SER A 91 5.03 16.37 9.08
N VAL A 92 5.78 15.31 8.77
CA VAL A 92 6.21 14.30 9.73
C VAL A 92 7.54 14.69 10.36
N VAL A 93 8.50 15.16 9.55
CA VAL A 93 9.91 15.28 9.99
C VAL A 93 10.26 16.64 10.59
N VAL A 94 9.49 17.69 10.29
CA VAL A 94 9.77 19.04 10.79
C VAL A 94 8.84 19.31 11.98
N PRO A 95 9.36 19.87 13.09
CA PRO A 95 8.57 20.15 14.30
C PRO A 95 7.67 21.38 14.10
N PHE A 96 6.73 21.28 13.18
CA PHE A 96 5.67 22.26 13.02
C PHE A 96 4.66 22.15 14.16
N ASP A 97 3.88 23.21 14.38
CA ASP A 97 2.67 23.07 15.19
C ASP A 97 1.66 22.16 14.46
N GLY A 98 0.72 21.59 15.22
CA GLY A 98 -0.25 20.63 14.66
C GLY A 98 -1.08 21.20 13.51
N GLY A 99 -1.39 22.50 13.54
CA GLY A 99 -2.11 23.20 12.48
C GLY A 99 -1.33 23.28 11.16
N VAL A 100 -0.07 23.72 11.20
CA VAL A 100 0.78 23.80 9.99
C VAL A 100 1.11 22.39 9.48
N ALA A 101 1.40 21.44 10.37
CA ALA A 101 1.64 20.05 9.98
C ALA A 101 0.43 19.45 9.25
N ALA A 102 -0.79 19.70 9.75
CA ALA A 102 -2.04 19.28 9.10
C ALA A 102 -2.22 19.91 7.70
N VAL A 103 -1.95 21.22 7.55
CA VAL A 103 -2.02 21.91 6.25
C VAL A 103 -1.01 21.34 5.26
N LEU A 104 0.20 20.98 5.70
CA LEU A 104 1.21 20.36 4.85
C LEU A 104 0.85 18.92 4.46
N ALA A 105 0.18 18.17 5.33
CA ALA A 105 -0.30 16.82 5.02
C ALA A 105 -1.54 16.82 4.11
N ALA A 106 -2.39 17.86 4.16
CA ALA A 106 -3.66 17.92 3.44
C ALA A 106 -3.59 17.75 1.90
N PRO A 107 -2.60 18.29 1.18
CA PRO A 107 -2.41 18.02 -0.26
C PRO A 107 -2.36 16.52 -0.60
N TRP A 108 -1.87 15.68 0.31
CA TRP A 108 -1.84 14.23 0.11
C TRP A 108 -3.25 13.61 0.06
N ILE A 109 -4.24 14.19 0.74
CA ILE A 109 -5.65 13.79 0.63
C ILE A 109 -6.15 14.05 -0.80
N VAL A 110 -5.74 15.14 -1.44
CA VAL A 110 -6.12 15.44 -2.82
C VAL A 110 -5.52 14.42 -3.78
N VAL A 111 -4.22 14.10 -3.64
CA VAL A 111 -3.53 13.08 -4.46
C VAL A 111 -4.24 11.74 -4.34
N THR A 112 -4.43 11.24 -3.12
CA THR A 112 -5.01 9.93 -2.85
C THR A 112 -6.52 9.88 -3.14
N GLY A 113 -7.23 10.99 -2.95
CA GLY A 113 -8.63 11.15 -3.35
C GLY A 113 -8.81 11.05 -4.87
N LEU A 114 -7.94 11.68 -5.66
CA LEU A 114 -7.96 11.54 -7.12
C LEU A 114 -7.67 10.09 -7.56
N LEU A 115 -6.74 9.40 -6.90
CA LEU A 115 -6.48 7.98 -7.12
C LEU A 115 -7.70 7.12 -6.79
N ALA A 116 -8.39 7.40 -5.69
CA ALA A 116 -9.61 6.72 -5.29
C ALA A 116 -10.74 6.94 -6.32
N LEU A 117 -10.93 8.18 -6.78
CA LEU A 117 -11.91 8.50 -7.83
C LEU A 117 -11.55 7.82 -9.15
N ALA A 118 -10.26 7.78 -9.52
CA ALA A 118 -9.80 7.08 -10.71
C ALA A 118 -10.12 5.57 -10.63
N ALA A 119 -9.90 4.96 -9.46
CA ALA A 119 -10.22 3.56 -9.21
C ALA A 119 -11.73 3.29 -9.28
N VAL A 120 -12.56 4.16 -8.71
CA VAL A 120 -14.03 4.06 -8.79
C VAL A 120 -14.52 4.21 -10.23
N ALA A 121 -14.00 5.19 -10.97
CA ALA A 121 -14.33 5.37 -12.39
C ALA A 121 -13.91 4.16 -13.24
N ARG A 122 -12.71 3.61 -12.99
CA ARG A 122 -12.25 2.39 -13.67
C ARG A 122 -13.12 1.18 -13.33
N ALA A 123 -13.51 1.03 -12.06
CA ALA A 123 -14.37 -0.06 -11.60
C ALA A 123 -15.82 0.08 -12.07
N SER A 124 -16.35 1.28 -12.26
CA SER A 124 -17.71 1.49 -12.78
C SER A 124 -17.80 1.16 -14.27
N GLU A 125 -16.77 1.48 -15.06
CA GLU A 125 -16.67 1.11 -16.47
C GLU A 125 -16.39 -0.39 -16.65
N ARG A 126 -15.44 -0.94 -15.89
CA ARG A 126 -15.00 -2.34 -16.00
C ARG A 126 -15.92 -3.32 -15.28
N GLY A 127 -16.63 -2.90 -14.24
CA GLY A 127 -17.25 -3.76 -13.22
C GLY A 127 -16.24 -4.44 -12.28
N LEU A 128 -16.73 -5.20 -11.29
CA LEU A 128 -15.90 -5.82 -10.23
C LEU A 128 -15.07 -7.04 -10.66
N ARG A 129 -15.17 -7.47 -11.91
CA ARG A 129 -14.37 -8.57 -12.46
C ARG A 129 -13.50 -8.07 -13.62
N PRO A 130 -12.28 -8.63 -13.80
CA PRO A 130 -11.69 -9.70 -13.00
C PRO A 130 -11.19 -9.21 -11.63
N LEU A 131 -11.14 -10.13 -10.65
CA LEU A 131 -10.83 -9.82 -9.25
C LEU A 131 -9.45 -9.15 -9.06
N PRO A 132 -8.36 -9.57 -9.75
CA PRO A 132 -7.05 -8.94 -9.58
C PRO A 132 -7.09 -7.42 -9.78
N GLU A 133 -7.84 -6.95 -10.78
CA GLU A 133 -7.97 -5.51 -11.06
C GLU A 133 -8.76 -4.78 -9.98
N THR A 134 -9.81 -5.41 -9.45
CA THR A 134 -10.62 -4.82 -8.37
C THR A 134 -9.82 -4.70 -7.09
N VAL A 135 -8.93 -5.66 -6.81
CA VAL A 135 -8.01 -5.58 -5.67
C VAL A 135 -6.99 -4.45 -5.86
N VAL A 136 -6.46 -4.23 -7.08
CA VAL A 136 -5.63 -3.05 -7.36
C VAL A 136 -6.42 -1.76 -7.17
N ASP A 137 -7.65 -1.66 -7.69
CA ASP A 137 -8.55 -0.51 -7.51
C ASP A 137 -8.77 -0.19 -6.03
N THR A 138 -9.04 -1.21 -5.23
CA THR A 138 -9.20 -1.06 -3.78
C THR A 138 -7.93 -0.53 -3.12
N GLY A 139 -6.75 -0.97 -3.58
CA GLY A 139 -5.47 -0.42 -3.10
C GLY A 139 -5.36 1.09 -3.31
N LEU A 140 -5.69 1.56 -4.51
CA LEU A 140 -5.71 2.99 -4.85
C LEU A 140 -6.73 3.75 -3.99
N ALA A 141 -7.91 3.16 -3.77
CA ALA A 141 -8.98 3.78 -2.98
C ALA A 141 -8.64 3.90 -1.49
N TYR A 142 -8.01 2.89 -0.90
CA TYR A 142 -7.69 2.88 0.53
C TYR A 142 -6.58 3.86 0.94
N ALA A 143 -5.72 4.29 0.01
CA ALA A 143 -4.66 5.25 0.32
C ALA A 143 -5.19 6.56 0.93
N VAL A 144 -6.42 6.98 0.57
CA VAL A 144 -7.04 8.21 1.11
C VAL A 144 -7.30 8.12 2.61
N VAL A 145 -7.60 6.93 3.13
CA VAL A 145 -7.81 6.73 4.57
C VAL A 145 -6.51 6.99 5.33
N GLY A 146 -5.38 6.55 4.78
CA GLY A 146 -4.07 6.81 5.36
C GLY A 146 -3.72 8.30 5.36
N ALA A 147 -4.07 9.02 4.29
CA ALA A 147 -3.86 10.47 4.19
C ALA A 147 -4.71 11.25 5.20
N VAL A 148 -6.00 10.91 5.32
CA VAL A 148 -6.91 11.53 6.29
C VAL A 148 -6.45 11.26 7.72
N ALA A 149 -6.04 10.03 8.03
CA ALA A 149 -5.58 9.67 9.36
C ALA A 149 -4.36 10.50 9.81
N LEU A 150 -3.42 10.83 8.91
CA LEU A 150 -2.30 11.70 9.28
C LEU A 150 -2.74 13.14 9.58
N VAL A 151 -3.68 13.69 8.79
CA VAL A 151 -4.22 15.03 9.06
C VAL A 151 -4.94 15.06 10.40
N LEU A 152 -5.76 14.04 10.71
CA LEU A 152 -6.41 13.92 12.01
C LEU A 152 -5.41 13.80 13.17
N TYR A 153 -4.34 13.04 12.97
CA TYR A 153 -3.25 12.92 13.94
C TYR A 153 -2.60 14.28 14.24
N HIS A 154 -2.26 15.06 13.21
CA HIS A 154 -1.67 16.39 13.38
C HIS A 154 -2.62 17.39 14.06
N LEU A 155 -3.93 17.24 13.86
CA LEU A 155 -4.95 18.07 14.51
C LEU A 155 -5.35 17.58 15.91
N ASP A 156 -4.70 16.52 16.41
CA ASP A 156 -5.07 15.85 17.68
C ASP A 156 -6.54 15.40 17.74
N VAL A 157 -7.13 15.08 16.57
CA VAL A 157 -8.50 14.58 16.45
C VAL A 157 -8.47 13.06 16.53
N THR A 158 -8.68 12.53 17.74
CA THR A 158 -8.55 11.09 18.00
C THR A 158 -9.88 10.35 18.15
N PHE A 159 -10.99 11.08 18.23
CA PHE A 159 -12.30 10.55 18.64
C PHE A 159 -12.22 9.86 20.03
N TRP A 160 -12.28 8.52 20.08
CA TRP A 160 -12.10 7.73 21.30
C TRP A 160 -10.86 6.83 21.25
N PHE A 161 -10.04 6.95 20.21
CA PHE A 161 -8.79 6.22 20.08
C PHE A 161 -7.65 6.94 20.80
N SER A 162 -6.57 6.23 21.08
CA SER A 162 -5.31 6.88 21.46
C SER A 162 -4.64 7.51 20.23
N PRO A 163 -3.85 8.60 20.39
CA PRO A 163 -3.16 9.25 19.27
C PRO A 163 -2.31 8.28 18.44
N VAL A 164 -1.68 7.29 19.10
CA VAL A 164 -0.88 6.26 18.43
C VAL A 164 -1.70 5.39 17.49
N ILE A 165 -2.97 5.08 17.80
CA ILE A 165 -3.83 4.30 16.89
C ILE A 165 -4.14 5.11 15.63
N VAL A 166 -4.34 6.42 15.74
CA VAL A 166 -4.59 7.30 14.58
C VAL A 166 -3.36 7.36 13.68
N LEU A 167 -2.16 7.52 14.27
CA LEU A 167 -0.89 7.47 13.53
C LEU A 167 -0.67 6.11 12.85
N LEU A 168 -0.89 5.01 13.58
CA LEU A 168 -0.76 3.66 13.04
C LEU A 168 -1.78 3.38 11.94
N THR A 169 -2.95 4.01 11.97
CA THR A 169 -3.94 3.97 10.87
C THR A 169 -3.35 4.60 9.60
N ALA A 170 -2.66 5.75 9.72
CA ALA A 170 -1.99 6.37 8.60
C ALA A 170 -0.98 5.42 7.93
N VAL A 171 -0.14 4.76 8.73
CA VAL A 171 0.80 3.74 8.23
C VAL A 171 0.06 2.55 7.64
N HIS A 172 -0.87 1.94 8.38
CA HIS A 172 -1.56 0.71 7.98
C HIS A 172 -2.24 0.84 6.62
N PHE A 173 -2.91 1.96 6.35
CA PHE A 173 -3.61 2.16 5.08
C PHE A 173 -2.69 2.43 3.88
N HIS A 174 -1.45 2.87 4.10
CA HIS A 174 -0.45 2.92 3.02
C HIS A 174 0.17 1.56 2.72
N TYR A 175 0.27 0.67 3.71
CA TYR A 175 0.89 -0.65 3.55
C TYR A 175 -0.14 -1.76 3.30
N ALA A 176 -0.95 -2.08 4.31
CA ALA A 176 -2.00 -3.09 4.20
C ALA A 176 -3.19 -2.61 3.36
N GLY A 177 -3.46 -1.30 3.37
CA GLY A 177 -4.51 -0.69 2.55
C GLY A 177 -4.11 -0.47 1.09
N PHE A 178 -2.87 -0.09 0.79
CA PHE A 178 -2.45 0.21 -0.58
C PHE A 178 -1.47 -0.83 -1.17
N VAL A 179 -0.29 -1.02 -0.58
CA VAL A 179 0.76 -1.88 -1.19
C VAL A 179 0.29 -3.33 -1.30
N LEU A 180 -0.31 -3.87 -0.23
CA LEU A 180 -0.74 -5.26 -0.19
C LEU A 180 -1.80 -5.59 -1.26
N PRO A 181 -2.88 -4.79 -1.44
CA PRO A 181 -3.80 -5.00 -2.54
C PRO A 181 -3.16 -4.84 -3.93
N VAL A 182 -2.29 -3.84 -4.13
CA VAL A 182 -1.58 -3.68 -5.41
C VAL A 182 -0.75 -4.93 -5.73
N VAL A 183 0.07 -5.40 -4.80
CA VAL A 183 0.88 -6.62 -4.95
C VAL A 183 -0.01 -7.85 -5.18
N THR A 184 -1.11 -7.98 -4.43
CA THR A 184 -2.06 -9.10 -4.57
C THR A 184 -2.71 -9.11 -5.96
N GLY A 185 -3.02 -7.93 -6.51
CA GLY A 185 -3.49 -7.78 -7.87
C GLY A 185 -2.44 -8.20 -8.89
N LEU A 186 -1.17 -7.78 -8.73
CA LEU A 186 -0.07 -8.17 -9.61
C LEU A 186 0.19 -9.68 -9.60
N VAL A 187 0.11 -10.32 -8.43
CA VAL A 187 0.15 -11.79 -8.30
C VAL A 187 -0.95 -12.43 -9.15
N GLY A 188 -2.18 -11.91 -9.07
CA GLY A 188 -3.33 -12.42 -9.83
C GLY A 188 -3.25 -12.19 -11.33
N ARG A 189 -2.65 -11.08 -11.77
CA ARG A 189 -2.33 -10.81 -13.18
C ARG A 189 -1.30 -11.78 -13.75
N SER A 190 -0.41 -12.27 -12.89
CA SER A 190 0.69 -13.14 -13.31
C SER A 190 0.32 -14.61 -13.53
N ALA A 191 -0.92 -14.98 -13.21
CA ALA A 191 -1.47 -16.32 -13.39
C ALA A 191 -2.41 -16.36 -14.60
N THR A 192 -2.31 -17.40 -15.42
CA THR A 192 -3.20 -17.61 -16.59
C THR A 192 -4.66 -17.85 -16.17
N ARG A 193 -4.86 -18.47 -15.01
CA ARG A 193 -6.16 -18.68 -14.37
C ARG A 193 -6.03 -18.52 -12.86
N GLN A 194 -6.91 -17.75 -12.26
CA GLN A 194 -6.96 -17.57 -10.82
C GLN A 194 -7.43 -18.87 -10.15
N SER A 195 -6.68 -19.35 -9.16
CA SER A 195 -7.10 -20.48 -8.34
C SER A 195 -8.13 -20.02 -7.31
N ARG A 196 -8.97 -20.94 -6.81
CA ARG A 196 -9.92 -20.63 -5.72
C ARG A 196 -9.22 -20.12 -4.47
N VAL A 197 -8.01 -20.61 -4.18
CA VAL A 197 -7.17 -20.14 -3.06
C VAL A 197 -6.80 -18.67 -3.26
N TYR A 198 -6.34 -18.31 -4.45
CA TYR A 198 -6.06 -16.90 -4.76
C TYR A 198 -7.32 -16.05 -4.63
N GLU A 199 -8.46 -16.48 -5.18
CA GLU A 199 -9.69 -15.68 -5.11
C GLU A 199 -10.17 -15.45 -3.67
N ALA A 200 -10.11 -16.46 -2.81
CA ALA A 200 -10.42 -16.32 -1.39
C ALA A 200 -9.47 -15.32 -0.69
N VAL A 201 -8.16 -15.48 -0.87
CA VAL A 201 -7.15 -14.59 -0.29
C VAL A 201 -7.30 -13.16 -0.79
N ALA A 202 -7.46 -12.98 -2.10
CA ALA A 202 -7.67 -11.69 -2.74
C ALA A 202 -8.94 -10.98 -2.23
N THR A 203 -10.01 -11.74 -1.97
CA THR A 203 -11.24 -11.20 -1.37
C THR A 203 -10.99 -10.73 0.06
N VAL A 204 -10.26 -11.51 0.86
CA VAL A 204 -9.88 -11.10 2.23
C VAL A 204 -8.99 -9.87 2.22
N VAL A 205 -8.03 -9.76 1.29
CA VAL A 205 -7.19 -8.56 1.14
C VAL A 205 -8.03 -7.34 0.75
N LEU A 206 -9.05 -7.52 -0.10
CA LEU A 206 -9.95 -6.46 -0.55
C LEU A 206 -10.77 -5.86 0.61
N VAL A 207 -11.42 -6.69 1.43
CA VAL A 207 -12.33 -6.22 2.50
C VAL A 207 -11.65 -6.10 3.88
N GLY A 208 -10.52 -6.77 4.06
CA GLY A 208 -9.87 -6.98 5.34
C GLY A 208 -9.52 -5.69 6.09
N PRO A 209 -8.81 -4.73 5.49
CA PRO A 209 -8.45 -3.48 6.17
C PRO A 209 -9.67 -2.73 6.71
N ALA A 210 -10.77 -2.68 5.94
CA ALA A 210 -12.01 -2.06 6.38
C ALA A 210 -12.69 -2.83 7.52
N LEU A 211 -12.74 -4.17 7.46
CA LEU A 211 -13.29 -4.99 8.54
C LEU A 211 -12.49 -4.89 9.83
N ILE A 212 -11.16 -4.83 9.74
CA ILE A 212 -10.27 -4.59 10.89
C ILE A 212 -10.55 -3.21 11.49
N ALA A 213 -10.64 -2.16 10.67
CA ALA A 213 -10.97 -0.82 11.14
C ALA A 213 -12.33 -0.77 11.87
N VAL A 214 -13.35 -1.46 11.34
CA VAL A 214 -14.66 -1.61 12.00
C VAL A 214 -14.54 -2.35 13.33
N GLY A 215 -13.76 -3.44 13.37
CA GLY A 215 -13.51 -4.20 14.60
C GLY A 215 -12.88 -3.34 15.69
N ILE A 216 -11.76 -2.68 15.39
CA ILE A 216 -11.06 -1.76 16.30
C ILE A 216 -12.00 -0.65 16.79
N SER A 217 -12.90 -0.18 15.92
CA SER A 217 -13.80 0.93 16.26
C SER A 217 -14.96 0.54 17.15
N PHE A 218 -15.53 -0.66 16.98
CA PHE A 218 -16.86 -0.97 17.51
C PHE A 218 -17.01 -2.32 18.21
N SER A 219 -16.12 -3.30 17.98
CA SER A 219 -16.29 -4.65 18.55
C SER A 219 -14.99 -5.44 18.64
N PRO A 220 -14.50 -5.73 19.86
CA PRO A 220 -13.30 -6.55 20.08
C PRO A 220 -13.41 -7.96 19.47
N LEU A 221 -14.61 -8.55 19.45
CA LEU A 221 -14.82 -9.86 18.83
C LEU A 221 -14.65 -9.78 17.31
N VAL A 222 -15.22 -8.75 16.67
CA VAL A 222 -15.04 -8.52 15.23
C VAL A 222 -13.57 -8.25 14.92
N GLU A 223 -12.88 -7.48 15.75
CA GLU A 223 -11.44 -7.22 15.63
C GLU A 223 -10.64 -8.52 15.61
N VAL A 224 -10.78 -9.37 16.64
CA VAL A 224 -10.02 -10.62 16.75
C VAL A 224 -10.28 -11.54 15.56
N LEU A 225 -11.55 -11.68 15.14
CA LEU A 225 -11.91 -12.52 14.00
C LEU A 225 -11.35 -11.95 12.68
N ALA A 226 -11.51 -10.64 12.44
CA ALA A 226 -11.03 -9.98 11.23
C ALA A 226 -9.50 -10.05 11.14
N VAL A 227 -8.79 -9.75 12.22
CA VAL A 227 -7.32 -9.85 12.29
C VAL A 227 -6.86 -11.29 12.06
N THR A 228 -7.51 -12.28 12.67
CA THR A 228 -7.14 -13.70 12.51
C THR A 228 -7.31 -14.16 11.05
N VAL A 229 -8.46 -13.85 10.44
CA VAL A 229 -8.74 -14.20 9.05
C VAL A 229 -7.77 -13.49 8.10
N PHE A 230 -7.54 -12.20 8.31
CA PHE A 230 -6.63 -11.40 7.49
C PHE A 230 -5.19 -11.90 7.59
N THR A 231 -4.69 -12.09 8.81
CA THR A 231 -3.35 -12.64 9.11
C THR A 231 -3.15 -13.99 8.40
N THR A 232 -4.13 -14.89 8.51
CA THR A 232 -4.08 -16.21 7.86
C THR A 232 -4.06 -16.07 6.34
N ALA A 233 -4.93 -15.24 5.76
CA ALA A 233 -4.99 -15.04 4.32
C ALA A 233 -3.69 -14.44 3.76
N VAL A 234 -3.08 -13.48 4.47
CA VAL A 234 -1.82 -12.84 4.08
C VAL A 234 -0.65 -13.83 4.21
N ALA A 235 -0.63 -14.70 5.21
CA ALA A 235 0.36 -15.78 5.31
C ALA A 235 0.21 -16.79 4.15
N VAL A 236 -1.03 -17.17 3.82
CA VAL A 236 -1.33 -18.03 2.65
C VAL A 236 -0.93 -17.34 1.35
N LEU A 237 -1.10 -16.03 1.22
CA LEU A 237 -0.61 -15.26 0.06
C LEU A 237 0.90 -15.38 -0.08
N GLY A 238 1.65 -15.19 1.01
CA GLY A 238 3.11 -15.35 1.02
C GLY A 238 3.55 -16.73 0.54
N GLY A 239 2.95 -17.79 1.09
CA GLY A 239 3.19 -19.17 0.65
C GLY A 239 2.80 -19.41 -0.81
N TYR A 240 1.66 -18.86 -1.25
CA TYR A 240 1.20 -18.95 -2.64
C TYR A 240 2.22 -18.30 -3.59
N VAL A 241 2.71 -17.10 -3.27
CA VAL A 241 3.69 -16.40 -4.09
C VAL A 241 5.00 -17.18 -4.16
N LEU A 242 5.49 -17.70 -3.04
CA LEU A 242 6.73 -18.49 -2.98
C LEU A 242 6.67 -19.76 -3.83
N VAL A 243 5.55 -20.47 -3.80
CA VAL A 243 5.43 -21.78 -4.45
C VAL A 243 4.96 -21.67 -5.90
N ARG A 244 4.07 -20.71 -6.21
CA ARG A 244 3.38 -20.64 -7.51
C ARG A 244 3.82 -19.48 -8.39
N THR A 245 4.23 -18.36 -7.80
CA THR A 245 4.49 -17.12 -8.54
C THR A 245 5.97 -16.91 -8.78
N ALA A 246 6.78 -16.82 -7.71
CA ALA A 246 8.21 -16.52 -7.77
C ALA A 246 9.02 -17.47 -8.69
N PRO A 247 8.81 -18.81 -8.67
CA PRO A 247 9.58 -19.73 -9.51
C PRO A 247 9.33 -19.57 -11.02
N THR A 248 8.22 -18.92 -11.39
CA THR A 248 7.82 -18.70 -12.79
C THR A 248 8.31 -17.36 -13.34
N ARG A 249 9.11 -16.63 -12.57
CA ARG A 249 9.67 -15.32 -12.94
C ARG A 249 11.16 -15.44 -13.26
N PRO A 250 11.73 -14.49 -14.02
CA PRO A 250 13.18 -14.36 -14.16
C PRO A 250 13.88 -14.32 -12.80
N ARG A 251 15.08 -14.89 -12.69
CA ARG A 251 15.77 -15.14 -11.41
C ARG A 251 15.75 -13.95 -10.46
N LEU A 252 16.16 -12.76 -10.91
CA LEU A 252 16.20 -11.55 -10.08
C LEU A 252 14.82 -11.16 -9.56
N GLN A 253 13.81 -11.12 -10.43
CA GLN A 253 12.42 -10.82 -10.04
C GLN A 253 11.87 -11.89 -9.10
N GLY A 254 12.08 -13.17 -9.41
CA GLY A 254 11.65 -14.28 -8.57
C GLY A 254 12.25 -14.24 -7.16
N THR A 255 13.54 -13.91 -7.04
CA THR A 255 14.21 -13.74 -5.75
C THR A 255 13.63 -12.58 -4.96
N LEU A 256 13.48 -11.39 -5.56
CA LEU A 256 12.93 -10.22 -4.85
C LEU A 256 11.47 -10.47 -4.41
N VAL A 257 10.63 -10.96 -5.32
CA VAL A 257 9.22 -11.29 -5.02
C VAL A 257 9.13 -12.41 -3.97
N GLY A 258 10.01 -13.40 -4.01
CA GLY A 258 10.07 -14.47 -3.01
C GLY A 258 10.51 -13.97 -1.63
N LEU A 259 11.56 -13.15 -1.55
CA LEU A 259 12.01 -12.55 -0.29
C LEU A 259 10.93 -11.66 0.32
N SER A 260 10.26 -10.85 -0.50
CA SER A 260 9.11 -10.06 -0.09
C SER A 260 7.97 -10.93 0.44
N ALA A 261 7.67 -12.04 -0.23
CA ALA A 261 6.63 -12.97 0.20
C ALA A 261 6.95 -13.72 1.50
N LEU A 262 8.24 -13.95 1.82
CA LEU A 262 8.66 -14.52 3.11
C LEU A 262 8.45 -13.56 4.29
N ALA A 263 8.56 -12.26 4.05
CA ALA A 263 8.36 -11.25 5.10
C ALA A 263 6.92 -11.27 5.65
N LEU A 264 5.93 -11.57 4.79
CA LEU A 264 4.51 -11.62 5.16
C LEU A 264 4.20 -12.63 6.28
N PRO A 265 4.40 -13.95 6.13
CA PRO A 265 4.05 -14.92 7.17
C PRO A 265 4.83 -14.66 8.47
N VAL A 266 6.11 -14.28 8.39
CA VAL A 266 6.91 -13.95 9.59
C VAL A 266 6.32 -12.74 10.32
N SER A 267 6.00 -11.67 9.59
CA SER A 267 5.39 -10.46 10.15
C SER A 267 4.00 -10.72 10.73
N MET A 268 3.20 -11.56 10.07
CA MET A 268 1.86 -11.95 10.50
C MET A 268 1.89 -12.81 11.77
N CYS A 269 2.87 -13.72 11.92
CA CYS A 269 3.06 -14.48 13.16
C CYS A 269 3.34 -13.58 14.37
N LEU A 270 4.11 -12.48 14.19
CA LEU A 270 4.35 -11.50 15.25
C LEU A 270 3.07 -10.76 15.65
N ALA A 271 2.26 -10.34 14.67
CA ALA A 271 0.98 -9.68 14.92
C ALA A 271 0.00 -10.60 15.66
N LEU A 272 -0.09 -11.87 15.24
CA LEU A 272 -0.93 -12.87 15.91
C LEU A 272 -0.44 -13.14 17.34
N GLY A 273 0.86 -13.30 17.54
CA GLY A 273 1.45 -13.48 18.87
C GLY A 273 1.11 -12.33 19.81
N TYR A 274 1.19 -11.09 19.33
CA TYR A 274 0.78 -9.91 20.09
C TYR A 274 -0.73 -9.91 20.41
N ALA A 275 -1.59 -10.16 19.42
CA ALA A 275 -3.04 -10.20 19.63
C ALA A 275 -3.46 -11.27 20.65
N VAL A 276 -2.86 -12.46 20.58
CA VAL A 276 -3.06 -13.54 21.56
C VAL A 276 -2.60 -13.11 22.95
N ALA A 277 -1.43 -12.46 23.06
CA ALA A 277 -0.90 -12.01 24.34
C ALA A 277 -1.81 -10.97 25.01
N VAL A 278 -2.33 -10.01 24.24
CA VAL A 278 -3.30 -9.01 24.73
C VAL A 278 -4.61 -9.67 25.16
N TYR A 279 -5.15 -10.57 24.34
CA TYR A 279 -6.44 -11.21 24.61
C TYR A 279 -6.43 -12.07 25.88
N PHE A 280 -5.35 -12.85 26.09
CA PHE A 280 -5.24 -13.73 27.25
C PHE A 280 -4.56 -13.08 28.46
N GLY A 281 -4.05 -11.85 28.34
CA GLY A 281 -3.29 -11.18 29.40
C GLY A 281 -1.97 -11.89 29.76
N PHE A 282 -1.42 -12.67 28.83
CA PHE A 282 -0.23 -13.50 29.03
C PHE A 282 0.78 -13.27 27.89
N ASP A 283 1.93 -12.68 28.22
CA ASP A 283 2.99 -12.36 27.26
C ASP A 283 4.25 -13.21 27.47
N PRO A 284 4.29 -14.47 26.98
CA PRO A 284 5.43 -15.35 27.16
C PRO A 284 6.67 -14.91 26.36
N PHE A 285 6.52 -13.97 25.43
CA PHE A 285 7.59 -13.53 24.52
C PHE A 285 8.10 -12.11 24.79
N GLY A 286 7.50 -11.39 25.75
CA GLY A 286 7.85 -10.00 26.04
C GLY A 286 7.62 -9.08 24.82
N LEU A 287 6.55 -9.34 24.05
CA LEU A 287 6.18 -8.57 22.86
C LEU A 287 5.38 -7.31 23.25
N SER A 288 6.08 -6.28 23.73
CA SER A 288 5.46 -4.96 23.92
C SER A 288 4.97 -4.38 22.58
N ILE A 289 3.97 -3.49 22.62
CA ILE A 289 3.45 -2.80 21.42
C ILE A 289 4.57 -2.13 20.62
N SER A 290 5.52 -1.48 21.29
CA SER A 290 6.66 -0.81 20.65
C SER A 290 7.59 -1.81 19.96
N ARG A 291 7.84 -2.99 20.56
CA ARG A 291 8.66 -4.05 19.95
C ARG A 291 7.94 -4.68 18.76
N MET A 292 6.64 -4.96 18.91
CA MET A 292 5.81 -5.48 17.83
C MET A 292 5.82 -4.50 16.65
N VAL A 293 5.44 -3.24 16.87
CA VAL A 293 5.40 -2.19 15.83
C VAL A 293 6.75 -2.05 15.13
N ARG A 294 7.86 -2.08 15.87
CA ARG A 294 9.20 -1.97 15.28
C ARG A 294 9.51 -3.14 14.34
N ILE A 295 9.34 -4.39 14.80
CA ILE A 295 9.74 -5.57 14.01
C ILE A 295 8.73 -5.84 12.90
N HIS A 296 7.44 -5.87 13.22
CA HIS A 296 6.35 -6.05 12.27
C HIS A 296 6.33 -4.93 11.22
N GLY A 297 6.43 -3.67 11.67
CA GLY A 297 6.46 -2.50 10.80
C GLY A 297 7.66 -2.51 9.87
N ALA A 298 8.86 -2.76 10.38
CA ALA A 298 10.07 -2.86 9.55
C ALA A 298 9.98 -4.00 8.52
N LEU A 299 9.52 -5.19 8.93
CA LEU A 299 9.34 -6.31 8.00
C LEU A 299 8.33 -5.99 6.91
N ASN A 300 7.21 -5.32 7.23
CA ASN A 300 6.23 -4.93 6.23
C ASN A 300 6.73 -3.80 5.32
N ALA A 301 7.43 -2.82 5.87
CA ALA A 301 7.88 -1.66 5.12
C ALA A 301 9.04 -1.98 4.17
N PHE A 302 10.09 -2.59 4.71
CA PHE A 302 11.32 -2.82 3.97
C PHE A 302 11.33 -4.22 3.35
N GLY A 303 10.94 -5.23 4.11
CA GLY A 303 10.95 -6.63 3.66
C GLY A 303 9.86 -6.92 2.64
N PHE A 304 8.60 -6.65 2.96
CA PHE A 304 7.48 -6.89 2.06
C PHE A 304 7.35 -5.80 1.00
N ALA A 305 7.08 -4.55 1.40
CA ALA A 305 6.62 -3.52 0.48
C ALA A 305 7.72 -3.02 -0.46
N LEU A 306 8.86 -2.55 0.05
CA LEU A 306 9.94 -2.02 -0.78
C LEU A 306 10.52 -3.08 -1.72
N VAL A 307 10.99 -4.20 -1.17
CA VAL A 307 11.57 -5.30 -1.98
C VAL A 307 10.52 -5.88 -2.95
N GLY A 308 9.26 -6.00 -2.52
CA GLY A 308 8.18 -6.51 -3.35
C GLY A 308 7.87 -5.61 -4.54
N LEU A 309 7.69 -4.31 -4.32
CA LEU A 309 7.42 -3.36 -5.40
C LEU A 309 8.60 -3.23 -6.37
N LEU A 310 9.84 -3.23 -5.87
CA LEU A 310 11.03 -3.26 -6.72
C LEU A 310 11.07 -4.54 -7.58
N GLY A 311 10.79 -5.70 -6.98
CA GLY A 311 10.72 -6.97 -7.71
C GLY A 311 9.65 -6.97 -8.79
N TRP A 312 8.44 -6.51 -8.46
CA TRP A 312 7.34 -6.41 -9.43
C TRP A 312 7.59 -5.37 -10.53
N ARG A 313 8.36 -4.31 -10.24
CA ARG A 313 8.66 -3.27 -11.23
C ARG A 313 9.56 -3.75 -12.37
N LEU A 314 10.42 -4.75 -12.11
CA LEU A 314 11.32 -5.34 -13.12
C LEU A 314 10.56 -5.85 -14.36
N ALA A 315 9.40 -6.47 -14.14
CA ALA A 315 8.49 -6.85 -15.22
C ALA A 315 7.06 -6.89 -14.67
N VAL A 316 6.27 -5.91 -15.06
CA VAL A 316 4.88 -5.75 -14.61
C VAL A 316 3.98 -6.67 -15.42
N PRO A 317 3.24 -7.61 -14.79
CA PRO A 317 2.28 -8.45 -15.51
C PRO A 317 1.18 -7.59 -16.16
N PRO A 318 0.78 -7.89 -17.42
CA PRO A 318 -0.33 -7.19 -18.06
C PRO A 318 -1.65 -7.46 -17.33
N ARG A 319 -2.65 -6.58 -17.51
CA ARG A 319 -3.99 -6.80 -16.95
C ARG A 319 -4.60 -8.09 -17.46
N VAL A 320 -5.44 -8.69 -16.62
CA VAL A 320 -6.31 -9.80 -17.04
C VAL A 320 -7.49 -9.22 -17.81
N GLU A 321 -7.67 -9.64 -19.06
CA GLU A 321 -8.84 -9.26 -19.85
C GLU A 321 -10.09 -10.02 -19.39
N ARG A 322 -11.27 -9.40 -19.51
CA ARG A 322 -12.54 -10.12 -19.36
C ARG A 322 -12.63 -11.13 -20.50
N ARG A 323 -12.72 -12.42 -20.15
CA ARG A 323 -13.24 -13.44 -21.05
C ARG A 323 -14.76 -13.44 -21.00
#